data_AF-A0A8I6Z5P5-F1
#
_entry.id   AF-A0A8I6Z5P5-F1
#
_cell.length_a   1.000
_cell.length_b   1.000
_cell.length_c   1.000
_cell.angle_alpha   90.00
_cell.angle_beta   90.00
_cell.angle_gamma   90.00
#
_symmetry.space_group_name_H-M   'P 1'
#
loop_
_entity.id
_entity.type
_entity.pdbx_description
1 polymer ?
#
loop_
_entity_poly.entity_id
_entity_poly.type
_entity_poly.pdbx_seq_one_letter_code
_entity_poly.pdbx_strand_id
1 'polypeptide(L)'
;MAASRLALPRLMLLAMLVLLVALLGVGVGVDGRSHPHKKPPRAGVGSRHSRVGASVGTVASSPAIPPDDDGAPPPGGIVPSDPATPFRPEPCVFDVRAYGATGESTADDTEAFRAAWRAACAVESAVLLVPSDGTFTISTTTFSGPCKPGLVFQVDGVLMPPDGPDCWPPSDNRRQWLVFSNLDGLTLRGAGTIEGNGEEWWNLPCKPHRGPNGSTLHGPCDSPTLIRFFESCNLVVQGLRVENSPEFHFRFDGCSDVLVDGLFISSPANSPNTDGIHVENTERVGIYNSKISNGDDCISIGTGSYDVDIQNVTCGPGHGISIGSLGVHNSQACVANVTVRDAVIRNSDNGLRIKTWQGGMGSVSGITFDGVTMENVRNCIIIDQYYCQDKRCMNQSTAVHVTDVSYANVRGSYDVRSAPIHFACSDTVPCTNVTMAEVELLPFSGELVDDPYCWSAYGAQQTPTIPPVSCLQDGVPDSLLDNPDLKCR
;
A
#
# COMPACT_ATOMS: atom_id res chain seq x y z
N MET A 1 -87.38 19.78 16.76
CA MET A 1 -86.50 18.60 16.81
C MET A 1 -85.15 18.99 16.25
N ALA A 2 -84.11 18.36 16.78
CA ALA A 2 -82.74 18.83 16.86
C ALA A 2 -82.01 19.02 15.51
N ALA A 3 -81.12 20.00 15.50
CA ALA A 3 -79.96 20.06 14.63
C ALA A 3 -78.72 20.42 15.47
N SER A 4 -77.58 19.85 15.06
CA SER A 4 -76.22 20.40 15.20
C SER A 4 -75.44 20.10 16.50
N ARG A 5 -74.65 19.03 16.49
CA ARG A 5 -73.37 18.79 17.23
C ARG A 5 -72.64 17.63 16.49
N LEU A 6 -71.33 17.51 16.30
CA LEU A 6 -70.13 18.25 16.70
C LEU A 6 -68.99 17.68 15.81
N ALA A 7 -68.28 18.51 15.04
CA ALA A 7 -67.05 18.10 14.35
C ALA A 7 -65.89 18.89 14.95
N LEU A 8 -65.38 18.48 16.12
CA LEU A 8 -64.31 19.20 16.81
C LEU A 8 -63.18 18.36 17.48
N PRO A 9 -63.09 17.01 17.43
CA PRO A 9 -61.98 16.32 18.13
C PRO A 9 -60.75 16.01 17.26
N ARG A 10 -60.81 16.13 15.92
CA ARG A 10 -59.70 15.70 15.04
C ARG A 10 -58.64 16.77 14.75
N LEU A 11 -58.98 18.05 14.85
CA LEU A 11 -58.02 19.13 14.58
C LEU A 11 -57.07 19.42 15.76
N MET A 12 -57.53 19.22 17.01
CA MET A 12 -56.69 19.40 18.20
C MET A 12 -55.67 18.27 18.39
N LEU A 13 -55.99 17.05 17.96
CA LEU A 13 -55.06 15.92 18.04
C LEU A 13 -53.87 16.07 17.07
N LEU A 14 -54.12 16.66 15.89
CA LEU A 14 -53.08 16.92 14.90
C LEU A 14 -52.16 18.07 15.32
N ALA A 15 -52.70 19.10 15.97
CA ALA A 15 -51.92 20.23 16.47
C ALA A 15 -50.99 19.85 17.65
N MET A 16 -51.41 18.94 18.53
CA MET A 16 -50.53 18.44 19.61
C MET A 16 -49.40 17.55 19.09
N LEU A 17 -49.63 16.77 18.03
CA LEU A 17 -48.60 15.91 17.44
C LEU A 17 -47.50 16.72 16.74
N VAL A 18 -47.85 17.82 16.07
CA VAL A 18 -46.88 18.72 15.41
C VAL A 18 -46.05 19.50 16.45
N LEU A 19 -46.62 19.86 17.59
CA LEU A 19 -45.89 20.57 18.66
C LEU A 19 -44.90 19.65 19.39
N LEU A 20 -45.22 18.34 19.53
CA LEU A 20 -44.31 17.37 20.17
C LEU A 20 -43.09 17.05 19.30
N VAL A 21 -43.25 17.04 17.97
CA VAL A 21 -42.15 16.85 17.01
C VAL A 21 -41.25 18.09 16.94
N ALA A 22 -41.80 19.30 17.15
CA ALA A 22 -41.01 20.53 17.18
C ALA A 22 -40.16 20.68 18.47
N LEU A 23 -40.55 20.05 19.58
CA LEU A 23 -39.84 20.14 20.87
C LEU A 23 -38.75 19.07 21.07
N LEU A 24 -38.74 18.00 20.26
CA LEU A 24 -37.71 16.96 20.29
C LEU A 24 -36.55 17.21 19.29
N GLY A 25 -36.60 18.32 18.55
CA GLY A 25 -35.59 18.71 17.56
C GLY A 25 -34.44 19.57 18.07
N VAL A 26 -34.31 19.81 19.38
CA VAL A 26 -33.20 20.59 19.96
C VAL A 26 -32.18 19.63 20.57
N GLY A 27 -31.44 18.95 19.69
CA GLY A 27 -30.18 18.30 20.03
C GLY A 27 -29.04 19.30 19.88
N VAL A 28 -28.20 19.41 20.90
CA VAL A 28 -27.04 20.31 20.97
C VAL A 28 -26.08 19.99 19.81
N GLY A 29 -26.10 20.83 18.77
CA GLY A 29 -25.08 20.84 17.73
C GLY A 29 -23.83 21.56 18.25
N VAL A 30 -22.70 20.87 18.23
CA VAL A 30 -21.39 21.49 18.41
C VAL A 30 -21.02 22.18 17.09
N ASP A 31 -20.95 23.51 17.13
CA ASP A 31 -20.62 24.36 15.98
C ASP A 31 -19.19 24.08 15.47
N GLY A 32 -19.08 23.35 14.37
CA GLY A 32 -17.89 23.35 13.53
C GLY A 32 -17.77 24.68 12.80
N ARG A 33 -16.97 25.60 13.34
CA ARG A 33 -16.65 26.90 12.70
C ARG A 33 -15.97 26.68 11.35
N SER A 34 -16.69 26.93 10.27
CA SER A 34 -16.13 27.17 8.93
C SER A 34 -15.61 28.60 8.82
N HIS A 35 -14.29 28.78 8.70
CA HIS A 35 -13.69 30.06 8.31
C HIS A 35 -13.46 30.09 6.79
N PRO A 36 -13.96 31.11 6.05
CA PRO A 36 -13.67 31.27 4.63
C PRO A 36 -12.31 31.95 4.42
N HIS A 37 -11.40 31.29 3.70
CA HIS A 37 -10.15 31.88 3.23
C HIS A 37 -10.41 32.92 2.13
N LYS A 38 -10.12 34.19 2.43
CA LYS A 38 -9.89 35.25 1.44
C LYS A 38 -8.46 35.12 0.90
N LYS A 39 -8.31 34.97 -0.42
CA LYS A 39 -7.03 35.13 -1.15
C LYS A 39 -6.60 36.61 -1.18
N PRO A 40 -5.32 36.95 -0.95
CA PRO A 40 -4.76 38.21 -1.40
C PRO A 40 -4.17 38.11 -2.82
N PRO A 41 -4.02 39.23 -3.53
CA PRO A 41 -3.75 39.24 -4.97
C PRO A 41 -2.26 39.10 -5.31
N ARG A 42 -2.02 38.56 -6.51
CA ARG A 42 -0.72 38.59 -7.22
C ARG A 42 -0.31 40.03 -7.52
N ALA A 43 0.90 40.41 -7.12
CA ALA A 43 1.62 41.53 -7.71
C ALA A 43 2.83 40.96 -8.47
N GLY A 44 2.84 41.17 -9.79
CA GLY A 44 4.01 40.95 -10.62
C GLY A 44 4.92 42.17 -10.57
N VAL A 45 6.23 41.95 -10.52
CA VAL A 45 7.25 42.90 -10.97
C VAL A 45 8.34 42.10 -11.65
N GLY A 46 8.56 42.38 -12.93
CA GLY A 46 9.68 41.84 -13.69
C GLY A 46 10.98 42.58 -13.38
N SER A 47 12.10 41.93 -13.67
CA SER A 47 13.33 42.63 -14.01
C SER A 47 14.20 41.73 -14.89
N ARG A 48 14.44 42.21 -16.10
CA ARG A 48 15.52 41.80 -17.00
C ARG A 48 16.84 42.25 -16.37
N HIS A 49 17.90 41.43 -16.45
CA HIS A 49 19.23 41.94 -16.77
C HIS A 49 20.13 40.85 -17.40
N SER A 50 20.29 41.00 -18.71
CA SER A 50 21.54 41.11 -19.47
C SER A 50 22.77 40.26 -19.10
N ARG A 51 23.18 39.48 -20.11
CA ARG A 51 24.54 38.98 -20.40
C ARG A 51 25.60 40.09 -20.39
N VAL A 52 26.78 39.77 -19.83
CA VAL A 52 28.17 40.01 -20.34
C VAL A 52 29.02 38.97 -19.56
N GLY A 53 29.93 38.14 -20.06
CA GLY A 53 30.83 38.21 -21.22
C GLY A 53 32.28 38.11 -20.70
N ALA A 54 33.10 37.30 -21.39
CA ALA A 54 34.54 37.08 -21.23
C ALA A 54 35.01 36.01 -20.22
N SER A 55 36.08 35.23 -20.42
CA SER A 55 36.65 34.49 -21.56
C SER A 55 37.98 33.90 -21.10
N VAL A 56 38.34 32.73 -21.65
CA VAL A 56 39.69 32.15 -21.77
C VAL A 56 40.37 31.56 -20.51
N GLY A 57 40.71 30.27 -20.61
CA GLY A 57 41.62 29.55 -19.72
C GLY A 57 41.78 28.10 -20.18
N THR A 58 42.61 27.90 -21.19
CA THR A 58 42.96 26.63 -21.84
C THR A 58 43.92 25.76 -21.01
N VAL A 59 43.65 24.44 -21.04
CA VAL A 59 44.58 23.30 -21.14
C VAL A 59 45.43 22.92 -19.91
N ALA A 60 45.17 21.73 -19.37
CA ALA A 60 46.22 20.78 -18.97
C ALA A 60 45.71 19.35 -19.16
N SER A 61 46.54 18.57 -19.85
CA SER A 61 46.35 17.27 -20.46
C SER A 61 46.52 16.10 -19.48
N SER A 62 45.78 15.02 -19.75
CA SER A 62 45.89 13.70 -19.12
C SER A 62 47.30 13.10 -19.24
N PRO A 63 47.80 12.38 -18.22
CA PRO A 63 49.06 11.66 -18.33
C PRO A 63 48.91 10.34 -19.10
N ALA A 64 49.97 10.01 -19.82
CA ALA A 64 50.10 8.93 -20.80
C ALA A 64 50.17 7.52 -20.17
N ILE A 65 49.65 6.56 -20.94
CA ILE A 65 49.76 5.11 -20.74
C ILE A 65 51.18 4.66 -21.11
N PRO A 66 51.88 3.86 -20.28
CA PRO A 66 53.17 3.27 -20.64
C PRO A 66 53.00 2.05 -21.56
N PRO A 67 54.01 1.71 -22.38
CA PRO A 67 53.90 0.74 -23.47
C PRO A 67 53.90 -0.72 -23.02
N ASP A 68 53.28 -1.56 -23.86
CA ASP A 68 53.22 -3.03 -23.77
C ASP A 68 54.61 -3.68 -23.73
N ASP A 69 54.78 -4.61 -22.78
CA ASP A 69 55.96 -5.48 -22.67
C ASP A 69 55.59 -6.87 -23.24
N ASP A 70 56.22 -7.23 -24.35
CA ASP A 70 56.13 -8.53 -25.02
C ASP A 70 56.81 -9.61 -24.16
N GLY A 71 56.06 -10.17 -23.21
CA GLY A 71 56.46 -11.32 -22.40
C GLY A 71 55.88 -12.63 -22.94
N ALA A 72 56.74 -13.51 -23.48
CA ALA A 72 56.40 -14.88 -23.86
C ALA A 72 55.80 -15.69 -22.68
N PRO A 73 54.83 -16.60 -22.91
CA PRO A 73 54.24 -17.40 -21.85
C PRO A 73 55.22 -18.48 -21.34
N PRO A 74 55.25 -18.78 -20.03
CA PRO A 74 56.04 -19.89 -19.50
C PRO A 74 55.42 -21.24 -19.89
N PRO A 75 56.23 -22.32 -19.99
CA PRO A 75 55.75 -23.63 -20.40
C PRO A 75 54.84 -24.26 -19.34
N GLY A 76 53.80 -24.94 -19.83
CA GLY A 76 52.66 -25.45 -19.08
C GLY A 76 52.99 -26.24 -17.82
N GLY A 77 52.42 -25.78 -16.71
CA GLY A 77 52.15 -26.61 -15.55
C GLY A 77 50.87 -27.40 -15.78
N ILE A 78 50.95 -28.72 -15.61
CA ILE A 78 49.78 -29.61 -15.55
C ILE A 78 49.05 -29.28 -14.24
N VAL A 79 47.99 -28.48 -14.34
CA VAL A 79 47.03 -28.30 -13.24
C VAL A 79 46.09 -29.51 -13.26
N PRO A 80 45.90 -30.24 -12.13
CA PRO A 80 44.91 -31.30 -12.06
C PRO A 80 43.52 -30.72 -12.38
N SER A 81 42.80 -31.37 -13.29
CA SER A 81 41.41 -31.05 -13.62
C SER A 81 40.57 -30.99 -12.34
N ASP A 82 40.10 -29.78 -12.03
CA ASP A 82 39.15 -29.48 -10.96
C ASP A 82 37.91 -30.38 -11.14
N PRO A 83 37.44 -31.09 -10.09
CA PRO A 83 36.30 -31.98 -10.23
C PRO A 83 35.04 -31.14 -10.44
N ALA A 84 34.59 -31.10 -11.70
CA ALA A 84 33.24 -30.75 -12.15
C ALA A 84 32.51 -29.75 -11.24
N THR A 85 32.75 -28.46 -11.46
CA THR A 85 31.66 -27.49 -11.31
C THR A 85 30.46 -28.05 -12.08
N PRO A 86 29.30 -28.27 -11.44
CA PRO A 86 28.14 -28.76 -12.17
C PRO A 86 27.86 -27.76 -13.27
N PHE A 87 27.87 -28.24 -14.51
CA PHE A 87 27.46 -27.48 -15.69
C PHE A 87 26.07 -26.92 -15.37
N ARG A 88 25.98 -25.65 -14.97
CA ARG A 88 24.70 -24.95 -14.97
C ARG A 88 24.39 -24.77 -16.45
N PRO A 89 23.38 -25.44 -17.02
CA PRO A 89 22.99 -25.12 -18.38
C PRO A 89 22.75 -23.61 -18.45
N GLU A 90 23.35 -22.97 -19.45
CA GLU A 90 23.01 -21.59 -19.79
C GLU A 90 21.47 -21.49 -19.83
N PRO A 91 20.86 -20.52 -19.12
CA PRO A 91 19.42 -20.46 -19.02
C PRO A 91 18.79 -20.39 -20.42
N CYS A 92 17.76 -21.19 -20.65
CA CYS A 92 17.02 -21.14 -21.92
C CYS A 92 16.28 -19.80 -22.00
N VAL A 93 16.75 -18.90 -22.86
CA VAL A 93 16.16 -17.55 -23.01
C VAL A 93 15.03 -17.58 -24.05
N PHE A 94 13.87 -17.10 -23.64
CA PHE A 94 12.64 -16.95 -24.41
C PHE A 94 12.37 -15.46 -24.59
N ASP A 95 13.06 -14.83 -25.54
CA ASP A 95 12.85 -13.44 -25.93
C ASP A 95 11.46 -13.28 -26.58
N VAL A 96 10.61 -12.40 -26.05
CA VAL A 96 9.26 -12.17 -26.56
C VAL A 96 9.21 -11.76 -28.04
N ARG A 97 10.28 -11.16 -28.58
CA ARG A 97 10.37 -10.82 -30.02
C ARG A 97 10.50 -12.06 -30.89
N ALA A 98 11.13 -13.13 -30.40
CA ALA A 98 11.18 -14.41 -31.10
C ALA A 98 9.78 -15.07 -31.24
N TYR A 99 8.80 -14.58 -30.46
CA TYR A 99 7.41 -15.00 -30.48
C TYR A 99 6.48 -13.99 -31.17
N GLY A 100 7.03 -12.95 -31.81
CA GLY A 100 6.29 -12.00 -32.63
C GLY A 100 5.96 -10.67 -31.96
N ALA A 101 6.48 -10.39 -30.77
CA ALA A 101 6.34 -9.07 -30.15
C ALA A 101 7.10 -8.03 -30.97
N THR A 102 6.49 -6.87 -31.22
CA THR A 102 7.15 -5.78 -31.95
C THR A 102 8.00 -4.93 -31.02
N GLY A 103 7.59 -4.77 -29.76
CA GLY A 103 8.27 -3.86 -28.82
C GLY A 103 8.07 -2.40 -29.18
N GLU A 104 6.97 -2.10 -29.86
CA GLU A 104 6.53 -0.75 -30.21
C GLU A 104 5.32 -0.41 -29.35
N SER A 105 5.29 0.78 -28.73
CA SER A 105 4.33 1.14 -27.69
C SER A 105 2.85 1.04 -28.10
N THR A 106 2.54 1.06 -29.40
CA THR A 106 1.17 1.03 -29.93
C THR A 106 0.69 -0.35 -30.39
N ALA A 107 1.58 -1.33 -30.51
CA ALA A 107 1.23 -2.66 -30.97
C ALA A 107 0.75 -3.51 -29.78
N ASP A 108 -0.21 -4.41 -30.02
CA ASP A 108 -0.62 -5.40 -29.04
C ASP A 108 0.31 -6.62 -29.11
N ASP A 109 1.19 -6.75 -28.12
CA ASP A 109 2.17 -7.82 -27.99
C ASP A 109 1.65 -9.03 -27.19
N THR A 110 0.36 -9.04 -26.80
CA THR A 110 -0.22 -10.03 -25.88
C THR A 110 0.04 -11.48 -26.30
N GLU A 111 -0.24 -11.83 -27.56
CA GLU A 111 -0.11 -13.20 -28.02
C GLU A 111 1.34 -13.69 -28.07
N ALA A 112 2.28 -12.78 -28.32
CA ALA A 112 3.70 -13.08 -28.28
C ALA A 112 4.15 -13.42 -26.85
N PHE A 113 3.71 -12.65 -25.86
CA PHE A 113 3.97 -12.94 -24.44
C PHE A 113 3.34 -14.26 -24.00
N ARG A 114 2.10 -14.55 -24.39
CA ARG A 114 1.44 -15.83 -24.10
C ARG A 114 2.15 -17.02 -24.75
N ALA A 115 2.68 -16.85 -25.96
CA ALA A 115 3.46 -17.89 -26.63
C ALA A 115 4.83 -18.11 -25.98
N ALA A 116 5.55 -17.03 -25.66
CA ALA A 116 6.82 -17.08 -24.93
C ALA A 116 6.66 -17.74 -23.55
N TRP A 117 5.61 -17.38 -22.81
CA TRP A 117 5.30 -17.99 -21.50
C TRP A 117 5.07 -19.49 -21.60
N ARG A 118 4.22 -19.94 -22.53
CA ARG A 118 3.96 -21.38 -22.71
C ARG A 118 5.24 -22.16 -23.01
N ALA A 119 6.14 -21.59 -23.80
CA ALA A 119 7.40 -22.22 -24.15
C ALA A 119 8.38 -22.24 -22.96
N ALA A 120 8.53 -21.11 -22.25
CA ALA A 120 9.39 -20.99 -21.08
C ALA A 120 8.94 -21.88 -19.92
N CYS A 121 7.64 -21.87 -19.61
CA CYS A 121 7.02 -22.65 -18.54
C CYS A 121 7.21 -24.17 -18.71
N ALA A 122 7.47 -24.65 -19.93
CA ALA A 122 7.63 -26.06 -20.24
C ALA A 122 9.05 -26.61 -20.01
N VAL A 123 10.05 -25.75 -19.72
CA VAL A 123 11.45 -26.16 -19.55
C VAL A 123 12.04 -25.65 -18.24
N GLU A 124 13.02 -26.38 -17.71
CA GLU A 124 13.71 -26.01 -16.46
C GLU A 124 14.63 -24.81 -16.68
N SER A 125 14.78 -23.96 -15.66
CA SER A 125 15.71 -22.81 -15.66
C SER A 125 15.50 -21.85 -16.85
N ALA A 126 14.24 -21.64 -17.25
CA ALA A 126 13.87 -20.76 -18.35
C ALA A 126 13.89 -19.27 -17.93
N VAL A 127 14.27 -18.40 -18.86
CA VAL A 127 14.12 -16.95 -18.74
C VAL A 127 13.21 -16.45 -19.83
N LEU A 128 12.00 -16.01 -19.50
CA LEU A 128 11.19 -15.18 -20.40
C LEU A 128 11.74 -13.76 -20.34
N LEU A 129 12.22 -13.24 -21.47
CA LEU A 129 12.91 -11.96 -21.53
C LEU A 129 12.05 -10.90 -22.23
N VAL A 130 11.86 -9.75 -21.58
CA VAL A 130 11.38 -8.49 -22.15
C VAL A 130 12.60 -7.58 -22.41
N PRO A 131 13.06 -7.44 -23.67
CA PRO A 131 14.29 -6.74 -24.02
C PRO A 131 14.32 -5.26 -23.62
N SER A 132 15.50 -4.77 -23.24
CA SER A 132 15.73 -3.41 -22.72
C SER A 132 15.47 -2.27 -23.71
N ASP A 133 15.45 -2.57 -25.01
CA ASP A 133 15.31 -1.61 -26.09
C ASP A 133 13.88 -1.57 -26.66
N GLY A 134 12.90 -2.16 -25.97
CA GLY A 134 11.50 -2.19 -26.42
C GLY A 134 10.50 -1.68 -25.38
N THR A 135 9.37 -1.20 -25.89
CA THR A 135 8.18 -0.87 -25.10
C THR A 135 7.04 -1.77 -25.56
N PHE A 136 6.59 -2.65 -24.67
CA PHE A 136 5.67 -3.72 -24.99
C PHE A 136 4.32 -3.43 -24.33
N THR A 137 3.27 -3.37 -25.15
CA THR A 137 1.89 -3.19 -24.66
C THR A 137 1.17 -4.53 -24.70
N ILE A 138 0.68 -5.00 -23.55
CA ILE A 138 -0.09 -6.24 -23.46
C ILE A 138 -1.41 -5.99 -22.73
N SER A 139 -2.47 -6.63 -23.21
CA SER A 139 -3.79 -6.66 -22.58
C SER A 139 -3.79 -7.59 -21.35
N THR A 140 -4.93 -7.68 -20.66
CA THR A 140 -5.09 -8.53 -19.48
C THR A 140 -4.60 -9.94 -19.75
N THR A 141 -3.66 -10.41 -18.92
CA THR A 141 -3.00 -11.69 -19.14
C THR A 141 -2.79 -12.45 -17.84
N THR A 142 -3.30 -13.68 -17.81
CA THR A 142 -3.03 -14.65 -16.75
C THR A 142 -1.94 -15.62 -17.19
N PHE A 143 -0.78 -15.53 -16.56
CA PHE A 143 0.32 -16.47 -16.67
C PHE A 143 0.14 -17.58 -15.64
N SER A 144 -0.38 -18.73 -16.11
CA SER A 144 -0.73 -19.86 -15.24
C SER A 144 0.32 -20.96 -15.27
N GLY A 145 0.54 -21.60 -14.13
CA GLY A 145 1.28 -22.85 -14.00
C GLY A 145 0.40 -24.11 -14.10
N PRO A 146 0.93 -25.28 -13.72
CA PRO A 146 2.27 -25.48 -13.16
C PRO A 146 3.37 -25.32 -14.22
N CYS A 147 4.50 -24.74 -13.83
CA CYS A 147 5.70 -24.61 -14.66
C CYS A 147 6.83 -25.50 -14.15
N LYS A 148 7.83 -25.73 -15.00
CA LYS A 148 9.10 -26.34 -14.59
C LYS A 148 9.89 -25.39 -13.67
N PRO A 149 10.70 -25.93 -12.74
CA PRO A 149 11.41 -25.13 -11.73
C PRO A 149 12.44 -24.19 -12.35
N GLY A 150 12.67 -23.06 -11.67
CA GLY A 150 13.66 -22.06 -12.07
C GLY A 150 13.18 -21.10 -13.15
N LEU A 151 11.86 -20.91 -13.29
CA LEU A 151 11.29 -19.96 -14.24
C LEU A 151 11.54 -18.52 -13.78
N VAL A 152 12.11 -17.72 -14.68
CA VAL A 152 12.36 -16.30 -14.48
C VAL A 152 11.55 -15.50 -15.51
N PHE A 153 10.76 -14.55 -15.05
CA PHE A 153 10.19 -13.49 -15.89
C PHE A 153 11.09 -12.24 -15.72
N GLN A 154 11.88 -11.93 -16.75
CA GLN A 154 12.85 -10.85 -16.74
C GLN A 154 12.35 -9.63 -17.54
N VAL A 155 12.11 -8.52 -16.86
CA VAL A 155 11.68 -7.24 -17.44
C VAL A 155 12.84 -6.26 -17.49
N ASP A 156 13.51 -6.15 -18.63
CA ASP A 156 14.60 -5.17 -18.83
C ASP A 156 14.14 -3.94 -19.63
N GLY A 157 13.08 -4.07 -20.44
CA GLY A 157 12.44 -2.98 -21.19
C GLY A 157 11.31 -2.29 -20.44
N VAL A 158 10.34 -1.78 -21.20
CA VAL A 158 9.08 -1.25 -20.64
C VAL A 158 7.93 -2.21 -20.94
N LEU A 159 7.16 -2.58 -19.92
CA LEU A 159 5.94 -3.39 -20.05
C LEU A 159 4.76 -2.58 -19.52
N MET A 160 3.69 -2.43 -20.31
CA MET A 160 2.54 -1.60 -19.94
C MET A 160 1.19 -2.12 -20.46
N PRO A 161 0.06 -1.80 -19.78
CA PRO A 161 -1.27 -2.09 -20.28
C PRO A 161 -1.69 -1.08 -21.37
N PRO A 162 -2.82 -1.30 -22.05
CA PRO A 162 -3.43 -0.26 -22.87
C PRO A 162 -3.68 1.02 -22.05
N ASP A 163 -3.51 2.16 -22.69
CA ASP A 163 -3.56 3.48 -22.07
C ASP A 163 -5.00 3.88 -21.70
N GLY A 164 -5.35 3.71 -20.42
CA GLY A 164 -6.65 4.10 -19.88
C GLY A 164 -7.83 3.15 -20.17
N PRO A 165 -8.97 3.37 -19.48
CA PRO A 165 -10.12 2.45 -19.45
C PRO A 165 -10.82 2.24 -20.80
N ASP A 166 -10.72 3.21 -21.71
CA ASP A 166 -11.38 3.17 -23.02
C ASP A 166 -10.57 2.38 -24.06
N CYS A 167 -9.26 2.23 -23.85
CA CYS A 167 -8.39 1.43 -24.71
C CYS A 167 -8.37 -0.06 -24.34
N TRP A 168 -8.90 -0.44 -23.18
CA TRP A 168 -8.97 -1.83 -22.75
C TRP A 168 -10.03 -2.62 -23.54
N PRO A 169 -9.69 -3.83 -24.06
CA PRO A 169 -10.65 -4.68 -24.74
C PRO A 169 -11.91 -4.93 -23.90
N PRO A 170 -13.13 -4.92 -24.48
CA PRO A 170 -14.36 -5.15 -23.72
C PRO A 170 -14.44 -6.52 -23.04
N SER A 171 -13.67 -7.50 -23.52
CA SER A 171 -13.56 -8.85 -22.95
C SER A 171 -12.65 -8.93 -21.73
N ASP A 172 -11.84 -7.90 -21.48
CA ASP A 172 -10.84 -7.92 -20.43
C ASP A 172 -11.44 -7.72 -19.04
N ASN A 173 -10.80 -8.33 -18.05
CA ASN A 173 -11.14 -8.10 -16.66
C ASN A 173 -10.59 -6.74 -16.22
N ARG A 174 -11.46 -5.74 -16.08
CA ARG A 174 -11.09 -4.37 -15.68
C ARG A 174 -10.60 -4.22 -14.23
N ARG A 175 -10.48 -5.32 -13.48
CA ARG A 175 -9.99 -5.33 -12.09
C ARG A 175 -8.58 -5.88 -11.94
N GLN A 176 -7.99 -6.48 -12.98
CA GLN A 176 -6.66 -7.08 -12.90
C GLN A 176 -5.98 -7.00 -14.27
N TRP A 177 -4.68 -6.68 -14.29
CA TRP A 177 -3.91 -6.68 -15.54
C TRP A 177 -3.05 -7.94 -15.68
N LEU A 178 -1.95 -8.04 -14.91
CA LEU A 178 -1.07 -9.20 -14.91
C LEU A 178 -1.38 -10.11 -13.74
N VAL A 179 -1.73 -11.35 -14.02
CA VAL A 179 -2.02 -12.36 -13.00
C VAL A 179 -1.05 -13.54 -13.15
N PHE A 180 -0.22 -13.77 -12.14
CA PHE A 180 0.62 -14.94 -12.00
C PHE A 180 -0.09 -15.95 -11.09
N SER A 181 -0.48 -17.09 -11.62
CA SER A 181 -1.45 -17.99 -10.97
C SER A 181 -0.97 -19.44 -10.91
N ASN A 182 -1.12 -20.11 -9.76
CA ASN A 182 -0.77 -21.52 -9.58
C ASN A 182 0.70 -21.83 -9.93
N LEU A 183 1.63 -21.03 -9.41
CA LEU A 183 3.07 -21.16 -9.66
C LEU A 183 3.82 -21.64 -8.42
N ASP A 184 4.90 -22.36 -8.66
CA ASP A 184 5.87 -22.79 -7.65
C ASP A 184 7.28 -22.42 -8.16
N GLY A 185 7.94 -21.47 -7.49
CA GLY A 185 9.32 -21.10 -7.83
C GLY A 185 9.47 -20.08 -8.95
N LEU A 186 8.52 -19.15 -9.13
CA LEU A 186 8.65 -18.04 -10.09
C LEU A 186 9.51 -16.92 -9.51
N THR A 187 10.47 -16.43 -10.32
CA THR A 187 11.16 -15.16 -10.08
C THR A 187 10.72 -14.10 -11.08
N LEU A 188 10.13 -12.99 -10.62
CA LEU A 188 9.87 -11.79 -11.40
C LEU A 188 10.95 -10.74 -11.08
N ARG A 189 11.76 -10.36 -12.06
CA ARG A 189 12.88 -9.43 -11.83
C ARG A 189 13.19 -8.60 -13.07
N GLY A 190 14.12 -7.65 -12.93
CA GLY A 190 14.74 -6.97 -14.08
C GLY A 190 15.02 -5.50 -13.79
N ALA A 191 15.79 -4.87 -14.67
CA ALA A 191 16.17 -3.46 -14.52
C ALA A 191 15.21 -2.47 -15.21
N GLY A 192 14.18 -3.01 -15.87
CA GLY A 192 13.20 -2.26 -16.65
C GLY A 192 12.09 -1.64 -15.81
N THR A 193 11.08 -1.13 -16.51
CA THR A 193 9.91 -0.46 -15.93
C THR A 193 8.64 -1.23 -16.25
N ILE A 194 7.80 -1.44 -15.25
CA ILE A 194 6.40 -1.80 -15.44
C ILE A 194 5.58 -0.52 -15.23
N GLU A 195 5.00 0.00 -16.32
CA GLU A 195 4.20 1.22 -16.35
C GLU A 195 2.72 0.85 -16.34
N GLY A 196 1.90 1.50 -15.50
CA GLY A 196 0.50 1.14 -15.29
C GLY A 196 -0.52 1.97 -16.07
N ASN A 197 -0.13 3.07 -16.70
CA ASN A 197 -1.00 4.00 -17.42
C ASN A 197 -2.26 4.40 -16.59
N GLY A 198 -2.05 4.70 -15.30
CA GLY A 198 -3.13 4.89 -14.32
C GLY A 198 -3.89 6.22 -14.40
N GLU A 199 -3.37 7.24 -15.11
CA GLU A 199 -3.91 8.60 -15.02
C GLU A 199 -5.40 8.68 -15.39
N GLU A 200 -5.81 8.06 -16.49
CA GLU A 200 -7.21 8.08 -16.92
C GLU A 200 -8.13 7.32 -15.95
N TRP A 201 -7.64 6.26 -15.31
CA TRP A 201 -8.36 5.51 -14.29
C TRP A 201 -8.60 6.34 -13.03
N TRP A 202 -7.60 7.11 -12.60
CA TRP A 202 -7.70 8.01 -11.45
C TRP A 202 -8.63 9.20 -11.70
N ASN A 203 -8.83 9.56 -12.96
CA ASN A 203 -9.68 10.66 -13.40
C ASN A 203 -11.13 10.25 -13.68
N LEU A 204 -11.48 8.97 -13.47
CA LEU A 204 -12.86 8.50 -13.57
C LEU A 204 -13.79 9.29 -12.61
N PRO A 205 -15.02 9.63 -13.04
CA PRO A 205 -15.91 10.55 -12.32
C PRO A 205 -16.36 10.02 -10.95
N CYS A 206 -16.28 8.71 -10.75
CA CYS A 206 -16.59 8.04 -9.49
C CYS A 206 -15.45 8.02 -8.48
N LYS A 207 -14.23 8.44 -8.87
CA LYS A 207 -13.12 8.56 -7.93
C LYS A 207 -13.33 9.79 -7.03
N PRO A 208 -12.79 9.77 -5.80
CA PRO A 208 -12.92 10.89 -4.87
C PRO A 208 -12.51 12.23 -5.50
N HIS A 209 -13.33 13.27 -5.28
CA HIS A 209 -13.04 14.64 -5.69
C HIS A 209 -12.90 14.92 -7.19
N ARG A 210 -13.37 14.03 -8.08
CA ARG A 210 -13.30 14.20 -9.54
C ARG A 210 -14.56 14.78 -10.20
N GLY A 211 -15.64 14.94 -9.45
CA GLY A 211 -16.87 15.61 -9.89
C GLY A 211 -16.84 17.14 -9.72
N PRO A 212 -17.85 17.85 -10.25
CA PRO A 212 -18.01 19.29 -10.08
C PRO A 212 -17.89 19.71 -8.61
N ASN A 213 -17.13 20.78 -8.34
CA ASN A 213 -16.84 21.29 -6.99
C ASN A 213 -16.18 20.26 -6.04
N GLY A 214 -15.44 19.27 -6.57
CA GLY A 214 -14.79 18.23 -5.76
C GLY A 214 -15.77 17.19 -5.20
N SER A 215 -16.95 17.06 -5.81
CA SER A 215 -17.88 15.97 -5.54
C SER A 215 -17.40 14.63 -6.12
N THR A 216 -18.07 13.55 -5.78
CA THR A 216 -17.90 12.23 -6.44
C THR A 216 -19.20 11.91 -7.16
N LEU A 217 -19.11 11.53 -8.43
CA LEU A 217 -20.27 11.21 -9.25
C LEU A 217 -20.47 9.69 -9.33
N HIS A 218 -21.66 9.25 -9.72
CA HIS A 218 -21.87 7.84 -10.04
C HIS A 218 -21.29 7.52 -11.42
N GLY A 219 -20.70 6.33 -11.59
CA GLY A 219 -20.13 5.86 -12.86
C GLY A 219 -19.34 4.56 -12.72
N PRO A 220 -18.82 4.00 -13.82
CA PRO A 220 -17.87 2.89 -13.79
C PRO A 220 -16.67 3.25 -12.93
N CYS A 221 -16.27 2.33 -12.05
CA CYS A 221 -15.29 2.62 -11.00
C CYS A 221 -14.23 1.55 -10.80
N ASP A 222 -14.31 0.47 -11.57
CA ASP A 222 -13.28 -0.54 -11.57
C ASP A 222 -11.96 0.10 -12.01
N SER A 223 -10.86 -0.36 -11.42
CA SER A 223 -9.50 -0.04 -11.83
C SER A 223 -8.68 -1.30 -11.64
N PRO A 224 -7.77 -1.63 -12.55
CA PRO A 224 -7.05 -2.88 -12.44
C PRO A 224 -5.93 -2.81 -11.40
N THR A 225 -5.88 -3.80 -10.53
CA THR A 225 -4.64 -4.17 -9.84
C THR A 225 -3.60 -4.52 -10.90
N LEU A 226 -2.42 -3.89 -10.82
CA LEU A 226 -1.40 -3.98 -11.86
C LEU A 226 -0.78 -5.37 -11.93
N ILE A 227 -0.26 -5.88 -10.81
CA ILE A 227 0.37 -7.21 -10.72
C ILE A 227 -0.26 -7.97 -9.56
N ARG A 228 -0.84 -9.13 -9.85
CA ARG A 228 -1.39 -10.05 -8.86
C ARG A 228 -0.68 -11.40 -8.92
N PHE A 229 -0.18 -11.86 -7.78
CA PHE A 229 0.19 -13.25 -7.55
C PHE A 229 -0.97 -13.92 -6.84
N PHE A 230 -1.41 -15.08 -7.37
CA PHE A 230 -2.58 -15.78 -6.87
C PHE A 230 -2.29 -17.28 -6.71
N GLU A 231 -2.60 -17.84 -5.55
CA GLU A 231 -2.48 -19.29 -5.28
C GLU A 231 -1.09 -19.83 -5.68
N SER A 232 -0.03 -19.16 -5.24
CA SER A 232 1.35 -19.45 -5.69
C SER A 232 2.34 -19.51 -4.53
N CYS A 233 3.40 -20.30 -4.68
CA CYS A 233 4.41 -20.49 -3.64
C CYS A 233 5.84 -20.25 -4.17
N ASN A 234 6.77 -20.01 -3.24
CA ASN A 234 8.19 -19.81 -3.53
C ASN A 234 8.41 -18.68 -4.55
N LEU A 235 7.88 -17.50 -4.25
CA LEU A 235 7.90 -16.34 -5.14
C LEU A 235 9.07 -15.41 -4.82
N VAL A 236 9.73 -14.91 -5.86
CA VAL A 236 10.75 -13.87 -5.72
C VAL A 236 10.40 -12.70 -6.64
N VAL A 237 10.33 -11.48 -6.09
CA VAL A 237 10.13 -10.23 -6.85
C VAL A 237 11.26 -9.26 -6.55
N GLN A 238 12.07 -8.91 -7.56
CA GLN A 238 13.35 -8.23 -7.33
C GLN A 238 13.70 -7.12 -8.32
N GLY A 239 14.15 -5.98 -7.78
CA GLY A 239 14.88 -4.94 -8.54
C GLY A 239 14.07 -4.12 -9.54
N LEU A 240 12.75 -4.25 -9.54
CA LEU A 240 11.88 -3.61 -10.54
C LEU A 240 11.53 -2.16 -10.19
N ARG A 241 11.37 -1.36 -11.26
CA ARG A 241 10.67 -0.08 -11.21
C ARG A 241 9.21 -0.28 -11.64
N VAL A 242 8.27 0.13 -10.81
CA VAL A 242 6.83 -0.01 -11.09
C VAL A 242 6.14 1.33 -10.88
N GLU A 243 5.47 1.83 -11.91
CA GLU A 243 4.96 3.20 -11.95
C GLU A 243 3.48 3.27 -12.30
N ASN A 244 2.81 4.28 -11.75
CA ASN A 244 1.47 4.73 -12.15
C ASN A 244 0.42 3.61 -12.24
N SER A 245 0.39 2.74 -11.23
CA SER A 245 -0.63 1.69 -11.15
C SER A 245 -2.05 2.30 -11.09
N PRO A 246 -3.03 1.77 -11.87
CA PRO A 246 -4.42 2.23 -11.80
C PRO A 246 -5.08 2.02 -10.43
N GLU A 247 -4.65 0.98 -9.70
CA GLU A 247 -5.04 0.63 -8.33
C GLU A 247 -3.79 0.07 -7.61
N PHE A 248 -3.85 -1.10 -6.97
CA PHE A 248 -2.71 -1.69 -6.28
C PHE A 248 -1.58 -2.05 -7.26
N HIS A 249 -0.33 -1.73 -6.91
CA HIS A 249 0.82 -2.09 -7.74
C HIS A 249 1.08 -3.61 -7.65
N PHE A 250 1.17 -4.15 -6.43
CA PHE A 250 1.29 -5.57 -6.17
C PHE A 250 0.20 -6.07 -5.24
N ARG A 251 -0.36 -7.24 -5.57
CA ARG A 251 -1.23 -8.02 -4.69
C ARG A 251 -0.76 -9.46 -4.60
N PHE A 252 -0.47 -9.93 -3.41
CA PHE A 252 -0.26 -11.34 -3.10
C PHE A 252 -1.51 -11.89 -2.42
N ASP A 253 -2.15 -12.88 -3.02
CA ASP A 253 -3.41 -13.45 -2.55
C ASP A 253 -3.37 -14.97 -2.60
N GLY A 254 -3.50 -15.64 -1.45
CA GLY A 254 -3.39 -17.11 -1.38
C GLY A 254 -1.96 -17.60 -1.62
N CYS A 255 -0.94 -16.81 -1.28
CA CYS A 255 0.44 -17.14 -1.58
C CYS A 255 1.21 -17.68 -0.37
N SER A 256 2.36 -18.31 -0.60
CA SER A 256 3.28 -18.71 0.47
C SER A 256 4.74 -18.54 0.07
N ASP A 257 5.62 -18.27 1.04
CA ASP A 257 7.06 -18.15 0.80
C ASP A 257 7.38 -17.07 -0.25
N VAL A 258 7.05 -15.83 0.10
CA VAL A 258 7.16 -14.66 -0.79
C VAL A 258 8.34 -13.80 -0.37
N LEU A 259 9.26 -13.51 -1.29
CA LEU A 259 10.35 -12.56 -1.10
C LEU A 259 10.20 -11.39 -2.07
N VAL A 260 10.03 -10.19 -1.53
CA VAL A 260 10.07 -8.93 -2.26
C VAL A 260 11.32 -8.16 -1.83
N ASP A 261 12.18 -7.79 -2.76
CA ASP A 261 13.43 -7.09 -2.44
C ASP A 261 13.82 -6.03 -3.48
N GLY A 262 14.20 -4.85 -3.00
CA GLY A 262 14.81 -3.81 -3.84
C GLY A 262 13.84 -3.17 -4.85
N LEU A 263 12.55 -3.05 -4.54
CA LEU A 263 11.59 -2.42 -5.45
C LEU A 263 11.60 -0.90 -5.37
N PHE A 264 11.34 -0.26 -6.51
CA PHE A 264 11.01 1.15 -6.60
C PHE A 264 9.59 1.33 -7.15
N ILE A 265 8.65 1.74 -6.28
CA ILE A 265 7.25 1.93 -6.61
C ILE A 265 6.91 3.42 -6.58
N SER A 266 6.30 3.95 -7.64
CA SER A 266 5.98 5.37 -7.74
C SER A 266 4.64 5.65 -8.45
N SER A 267 3.72 6.28 -7.73
CA SER A 267 2.51 6.92 -8.28
C SER A 267 2.31 8.31 -7.63
N PRO A 268 1.58 9.25 -8.27
CA PRO A 268 1.30 10.56 -7.68
C PRO A 268 0.58 10.48 -6.32
N ALA A 269 0.87 11.40 -5.40
CA ALA A 269 0.28 11.42 -4.06
C ALA A 269 -1.26 11.53 -4.03
N ASN A 270 -1.87 12.02 -5.12
CA ASN A 270 -3.32 12.16 -5.26
C ASN A 270 -3.95 11.07 -6.16
N SER A 271 -3.21 10.00 -6.46
CA SER A 271 -3.73 8.83 -7.16
C SER A 271 -4.52 7.95 -6.16
N PRO A 272 -5.82 7.72 -6.38
CA PRO A 272 -6.65 7.01 -5.41
C PRO A 272 -6.37 5.51 -5.43
N ASN A 273 -6.25 4.90 -4.23
CA ASN A 273 -6.16 3.45 -4.04
C ASN A 273 -4.94 2.81 -4.72
N THR A 274 -3.83 3.54 -4.80
CA THR A 274 -2.60 3.06 -5.44
C THR A 274 -1.67 2.35 -4.47
N ASP A 275 -2.20 1.43 -3.65
CA ASP A 275 -1.42 0.69 -2.66
C ASP A 275 -0.14 0.11 -3.28
N GLY A 276 0.97 0.15 -2.53
CA GLY A 276 2.26 -0.35 -3.02
C GLY A 276 2.26 -1.87 -3.06
N ILE A 277 2.29 -2.49 -1.90
CA ILE A 277 2.25 -3.95 -1.77
C ILE A 277 1.09 -4.34 -0.86
N HIS A 278 0.13 -5.07 -1.41
CA HIS A 278 -0.99 -5.66 -0.68
C HIS A 278 -0.76 -7.15 -0.44
N VAL A 279 -0.89 -7.60 0.80
CA VAL A 279 -0.73 -9.01 1.21
C VAL A 279 -2.05 -9.49 1.82
N GLU A 280 -2.65 -10.53 1.26
CA GLU A 280 -3.90 -11.12 1.76
C GLU A 280 -3.83 -12.64 1.64
N ASN A 281 -4.42 -13.38 2.58
CA ASN A 281 -4.43 -14.86 2.59
C ASN A 281 -3.03 -15.46 2.35
N THR A 282 -1.97 -14.81 2.83
CA THR A 282 -0.59 -15.12 2.42
C THR A 282 0.33 -15.28 3.63
N GLU A 283 1.20 -16.27 3.56
CA GLU A 283 2.08 -16.68 4.67
C GLU A 283 3.58 -16.62 4.33
N ARG A 284 4.42 -16.35 5.33
CA ARG A 284 5.88 -16.29 5.21
C ARG A 284 6.33 -15.30 4.12
N VAL A 285 6.15 -14.03 4.42
CA VAL A 285 6.40 -12.92 3.50
C VAL A 285 7.56 -12.07 4.00
N GLY A 286 8.59 -11.89 3.18
CA GLY A 286 9.67 -10.92 3.40
C GLY A 286 9.55 -9.75 2.42
N ILE A 287 9.50 -8.50 2.93
CA ILE A 287 9.50 -7.27 2.11
C ILE A 287 10.66 -6.39 2.53
N TYR A 288 11.65 -6.25 1.66
CA TYR A 288 12.94 -5.67 2.02
C TYR A 288 13.40 -4.58 1.07
N ASN A 289 14.19 -3.64 1.60
CA ASN A 289 15.04 -2.72 0.84
C ASN A 289 14.30 -1.91 -0.25
N SER A 290 13.03 -1.60 -0.03
CA SER A 290 12.15 -1.06 -1.06
C SER A 290 11.79 0.40 -0.78
N LYS A 291 11.55 1.16 -1.85
CA LYS A 291 11.09 2.55 -1.79
C LYS A 291 9.75 2.69 -2.49
N ILE A 292 8.76 3.17 -1.76
CA ILE A 292 7.37 3.20 -2.19
C ILE A 292 6.79 4.60 -1.97
N SER A 293 6.33 5.22 -3.04
CA SER A 293 5.60 6.49 -3.02
C SER A 293 4.34 6.37 -3.86
N ASN A 294 3.19 6.69 -3.28
CA ASN A 294 1.89 6.50 -3.93
C ASN A 294 0.84 7.43 -3.28
N GLY A 295 -0.44 7.19 -3.58
CA GLY A 295 -1.57 7.92 -2.99
C GLY A 295 -2.43 7.12 -2.02
N ASP A 296 -1.99 5.93 -1.61
CA ASP A 296 -2.67 5.10 -0.60
C ASP A 296 -1.66 4.33 0.27
N ASP A 297 -2.00 3.15 0.81
CA ASP A 297 -1.10 2.42 1.71
C ASP A 297 0.24 2.06 1.04
N CYS A 298 1.34 2.30 1.74
CA CYS A 298 2.67 1.89 1.29
C CYS A 298 2.73 0.35 1.23
N ILE A 299 2.34 -0.28 2.33
CA ILE A 299 2.14 -1.71 2.46
C ILE A 299 0.84 -1.93 3.23
N SER A 300 -0.04 -2.78 2.73
CA SER A 300 -1.31 -3.14 3.38
C SER A 300 -1.41 -4.65 3.61
N ILE A 301 -1.77 -5.05 4.84
CA ILE A 301 -1.87 -6.46 5.27
C ILE A 301 -3.34 -6.78 5.55
N GLY A 302 -3.94 -7.56 4.67
CA GLY A 302 -5.29 -8.09 4.76
C GLY A 302 -5.39 -9.37 5.58
N THR A 303 -6.62 -9.87 5.69
CA THR A 303 -6.96 -11.08 6.45
C THR A 303 -6.26 -12.32 5.91
N GLY A 304 -6.13 -13.34 6.77
CA GLY A 304 -5.54 -14.63 6.41
C GLY A 304 -4.01 -14.58 6.27
N SER A 305 -3.38 -13.49 6.71
CA SER A 305 -1.94 -13.27 6.52
C SER A 305 -1.16 -13.50 7.81
N TYR A 306 -0.05 -14.23 7.73
CA TYR A 306 0.79 -14.50 8.89
C TYR A 306 2.28 -14.64 8.55
N ASP A 307 3.14 -14.39 9.54
CA ASP A 307 4.60 -14.38 9.39
C ASP A 307 5.05 -13.39 8.30
N VAL A 308 4.74 -12.11 8.49
CA VAL A 308 5.11 -11.02 7.57
C VAL A 308 6.24 -10.20 8.19
N ASP A 309 7.40 -10.16 7.54
CA ASP A 309 8.57 -9.40 7.95
C ASP A 309 8.88 -8.30 6.93
N ILE A 310 8.85 -7.06 7.39
CA ILE A 310 9.06 -5.86 6.59
C ILE A 310 10.30 -5.16 7.15
N GLN A 311 11.35 -4.97 6.35
CA GLN A 311 12.57 -4.33 6.83
C GLN A 311 13.17 -3.35 5.82
N ASN A 312 13.70 -2.23 6.33
CA ASN A 312 14.41 -1.23 5.51
C ASN A 312 13.57 -0.72 4.33
N VAL A 313 12.31 -0.36 4.61
CA VAL A 313 11.38 0.19 3.62
C VAL A 313 11.23 1.69 3.82
N THR A 314 11.34 2.46 2.74
CA THR A 314 11.01 3.89 2.74
C THR A 314 9.65 4.12 2.08
N CYS A 315 8.67 4.55 2.87
CA CYS A 315 7.35 4.95 2.45
C CYS A 315 7.27 6.48 2.32
N GLY A 316 6.55 6.97 1.33
CA GLY A 316 6.10 8.36 1.33
C GLY A 316 6.32 9.12 0.03
N PRO A 317 5.33 9.93 -0.41
CA PRO A 317 4.00 10.14 0.19
C PRO A 317 3.09 8.89 0.12
N GLY A 318 1.97 8.90 0.88
CA GLY A 318 0.98 7.80 0.93
C GLY A 318 0.21 7.74 2.26
N HIS A 319 -0.35 6.58 2.60
CA HIS A 319 -1.13 6.31 3.83
C HIS A 319 -0.38 5.46 4.88
N GLY A 320 0.92 5.21 4.70
CA GLY A 320 1.76 4.50 5.68
C GLY A 320 1.69 2.98 5.55
N ILE A 321 2.10 2.28 6.61
CA ILE A 321 2.03 0.81 6.70
C ILE A 321 0.80 0.45 7.51
N SER A 322 -0.11 -0.30 6.88
CA SER A 322 -1.44 -0.58 7.42
C SER A 322 -1.72 -2.07 7.57
N ILE A 323 -2.19 -2.47 8.74
CA ILE A 323 -2.86 -3.75 8.95
C ILE A 323 -4.37 -3.52 8.82
N GLY A 324 -4.96 -4.09 7.79
CA GLY A 324 -6.38 -4.01 7.44
C GLY A 324 -6.70 -3.21 6.19
N SER A 325 -7.98 -2.91 5.93
CA SER A 325 -9.10 -3.01 6.87
C SER A 325 -9.57 -4.44 7.11
N LEU A 326 -9.77 -4.83 8.37
CA LEU A 326 -10.12 -6.21 8.75
C LEU A 326 -11.56 -6.35 9.25
N GLY A 327 -12.22 -7.46 8.94
CA GLY A 327 -13.55 -7.79 9.47
C GLY A 327 -14.71 -7.11 8.76
N VAL A 328 -14.53 -6.70 7.50
CA VAL A 328 -15.57 -6.06 6.69
C VAL A 328 -16.84 -6.93 6.64
N HIS A 329 -18.02 -6.31 6.68
CA HIS A 329 -19.32 -7.02 6.67
C HIS A 329 -19.46 -8.08 7.78
N ASN A 330 -18.95 -7.79 8.98
CA ASN A 330 -18.98 -8.69 10.14
C ASN A 330 -18.29 -10.03 9.86
N SER A 331 -17.30 -10.03 8.96
CA SER A 331 -16.49 -11.22 8.67
C SER A 331 -15.48 -11.48 9.77
N GLN A 332 -15.03 -12.74 9.84
CA GLN A 332 -13.86 -13.11 10.62
C GLN A 332 -12.60 -12.67 9.87
N ALA A 333 -11.67 -12.04 10.58
CA ALA A 333 -10.38 -11.64 10.05
C ALA A 333 -9.24 -12.03 11.00
N CYS A 334 -8.16 -12.54 10.41
CA CYS A 334 -7.04 -13.13 11.14
C CYS A 334 -5.72 -12.62 10.58
N VAL A 335 -4.93 -11.96 11.42
CA VAL A 335 -3.57 -11.54 11.10
C VAL A 335 -2.67 -11.83 12.30
N ALA A 336 -1.52 -12.46 12.07
CA ALA A 336 -0.60 -12.81 13.15
C ALA A 336 0.86 -12.65 12.76
N ASN A 337 1.72 -12.35 13.74
CA ASN A 337 3.17 -12.29 13.58
C ASN A 337 3.62 -11.38 12.42
N VAL A 338 3.36 -10.08 12.59
CA VAL A 338 3.81 -9.04 11.65
C VAL A 338 4.92 -8.24 12.32
N THR A 339 6.07 -8.13 11.67
CA THR A 339 7.20 -7.33 12.15
C THR A 339 7.58 -6.29 11.11
N VAL A 340 7.69 -5.02 11.54
CA VAL A 340 8.19 -3.91 10.74
C VAL A 340 9.43 -3.37 11.43
N ARG A 341 10.57 -3.35 10.72
CA ARG A 341 11.86 -2.91 11.23
C ARG A 341 12.55 -1.89 10.32
N ASP A 342 13.24 -0.92 10.91
CA ASP A 342 14.11 0.01 10.19
C ASP A 342 13.38 0.77 9.05
N ALA A 343 12.12 1.14 9.27
CA ALA A 343 11.30 1.80 8.25
C ALA A 343 11.38 3.32 8.33
N VAL A 344 11.23 4.00 7.19
CA VAL A 344 11.13 5.46 7.12
C VAL A 344 9.82 5.85 6.46
N ILE A 345 9.01 6.68 7.09
CA ILE A 345 7.71 7.12 6.57
C ILE A 345 7.70 8.65 6.45
N ARG A 346 7.46 9.18 5.24
CA ARG A 346 7.53 10.62 4.96
C ARG A 346 6.28 11.17 4.30
N ASN A 347 5.84 12.36 4.71
CA ASN A 347 4.78 13.11 4.04
C ASN A 347 3.53 12.26 3.79
N SER A 348 3.14 11.48 4.80
CA SER A 348 2.06 10.49 4.72
C SER A 348 0.92 10.84 5.67
N ASP A 349 -0.29 10.44 5.30
CA ASP A 349 -1.46 10.65 6.14
C ASP A 349 -1.41 9.80 7.42
N ASN A 350 -0.81 8.61 7.35
CA ASN A 350 -0.58 7.78 8.52
C ASN A 350 0.84 7.20 8.53
N GLY A 351 1.30 6.82 9.71
CA GLY A 351 2.54 6.08 9.91
C GLY A 351 2.25 4.58 10.01
N LEU A 352 2.03 4.12 11.24
CA LEU A 352 1.75 2.74 11.60
C LEU A 352 0.28 2.62 11.98
N ARG A 353 -0.48 1.86 11.19
CA ARG A 353 -1.94 1.83 11.28
C ARG A 353 -2.49 0.41 11.44
N ILE A 354 -3.41 0.22 12.38
CA ILE A 354 -4.27 -0.95 12.46
C ILE A 354 -5.72 -0.47 12.30
N LYS A 355 -6.43 -0.97 11.29
CA LYS A 355 -7.81 -0.58 10.98
C LYS A 355 -8.72 -1.80 10.91
N THR A 356 -9.75 -1.85 11.74
CA THR A 356 -10.72 -2.95 11.75
C THR A 356 -12.14 -2.40 11.70
N TRP A 357 -13.01 -3.05 10.93
CA TRP A 357 -14.41 -2.70 10.81
C TRP A 357 -15.16 -2.99 12.11
N GLN A 358 -16.02 -2.06 12.50
CA GLN A 358 -17.02 -2.32 13.53
C GLN A 358 -17.91 -3.50 13.11
N GLY A 359 -18.16 -4.43 14.02
CA GLY A 359 -18.94 -5.64 13.76
C GLY A 359 -18.11 -6.86 13.35
N GLY A 360 -16.83 -6.67 12.98
CA GLY A 360 -15.91 -7.76 12.63
C GLY A 360 -15.65 -8.74 13.77
N MET A 361 -15.00 -9.86 13.46
CA MET A 361 -14.60 -10.89 14.43
C MET A 361 -13.20 -11.43 14.12
N GLY A 362 -12.63 -12.24 15.01
CA GLY A 362 -11.28 -12.80 14.85
C GLY A 362 -10.23 -12.01 15.61
N SER A 363 -8.97 -12.06 15.17
CA SER A 363 -7.83 -11.51 15.93
C SER A 363 -6.73 -10.93 15.05
N VAL A 364 -6.12 -9.86 15.55
CA VAL A 364 -4.83 -9.33 15.12
C VAL A 364 -3.87 -9.45 16.29
N SER A 365 -2.78 -10.22 16.15
CA SER A 365 -1.88 -10.50 17.27
C SER A 365 -0.41 -10.59 16.88
N GLY A 366 0.49 -10.31 17.81
CA GLY A 366 1.93 -10.43 17.61
C GLY A 366 2.43 -9.42 16.57
N ILE A 367 2.10 -8.16 16.75
CA ILE A 367 2.50 -7.07 15.86
C ILE A 367 3.65 -6.31 16.49
N THR A 368 4.77 -6.20 15.77
CA THR A 368 5.95 -5.46 16.23
C THR A 368 6.30 -4.38 15.23
N PHE A 369 6.38 -3.14 15.71
CA PHE A 369 6.96 -2.02 14.99
C PHE A 369 8.20 -1.56 15.75
N ASP A 370 9.38 -1.65 15.13
CA ASP A 370 10.65 -1.31 15.76
C ASP A 370 11.54 -0.47 14.84
N GLY A 371 12.14 0.59 15.37
CA GLY A 371 13.09 1.41 14.62
C GLY A 371 12.45 2.16 13.44
N VAL A 372 11.30 2.81 13.66
CA VAL A 372 10.57 3.54 12.62
C VAL A 372 10.85 5.04 12.74
N THR A 373 11.35 5.66 11.66
CA THR A 373 11.55 7.11 11.57
C THR A 373 10.44 7.78 10.76
N MET A 374 9.82 8.82 11.31
CA MET A 374 8.74 9.57 10.66
C MET A 374 9.15 11.00 10.32
N GLU A 375 8.69 11.51 9.19
CA GLU A 375 8.90 12.89 8.77
C GLU A 375 7.61 13.48 8.21
N ASN A 376 7.06 14.49 8.89
CA ASN A 376 5.83 15.16 8.47
C ASN A 376 4.68 14.16 8.22
N VAL A 377 4.43 13.27 9.19
CA VAL A 377 3.35 12.26 9.14
C VAL A 377 2.16 12.74 9.95
N ARG A 378 0.93 12.63 9.43
CA ARG A 378 -0.24 13.20 10.11
C ARG A 378 -0.74 12.36 11.29
N ASN A 379 -1.04 11.08 11.08
CA ASN A 379 -1.43 10.14 12.13
C ASN A 379 -0.31 9.12 12.33
N CYS A 380 0.68 9.42 13.18
CA CYS A 380 1.88 8.59 13.31
C CYS A 380 1.60 7.17 13.76
N ILE A 381 0.84 6.99 14.85
CA ILE A 381 0.50 5.68 15.40
C ILE A 381 -1.01 5.64 15.61
N ILE A 382 -1.69 4.71 14.95
CA ILE A 382 -3.16 4.64 15.01
C ILE A 382 -3.66 3.19 15.09
N ILE A 383 -4.58 2.97 16.03
CA ILE A 383 -5.46 1.80 16.05
C ILE A 383 -6.90 2.32 15.98
N ASP A 384 -7.65 1.87 14.98
CA ASP A 384 -9.04 2.26 14.75
C ASP A 384 -9.91 1.00 14.56
N GLN A 385 -10.62 0.60 15.62
CA GLN A 385 -11.62 -0.48 15.57
C GLN A 385 -13.03 0.03 15.19
N TYR A 386 -13.17 1.32 14.89
CA TYR A 386 -14.42 1.96 14.46
C TYR A 386 -14.42 2.26 12.95
N TYR A 387 -13.52 1.61 12.19
CA TYR A 387 -13.36 1.86 10.77
C TYR A 387 -14.66 1.62 10.01
N CYS A 388 -15.02 2.59 9.17
CA CYS A 388 -16.27 2.57 8.45
C CYS A 388 -16.26 3.58 7.28
N GLN A 389 -16.86 3.21 6.15
CA GLN A 389 -16.92 4.04 4.94
C GLN A 389 -18.10 5.03 4.93
N ASP A 390 -19.14 4.79 5.74
CA ASP A 390 -20.34 5.62 5.78
C ASP A 390 -20.29 6.67 6.88
N LYS A 391 -20.96 7.82 6.69
CA LYS A 391 -21.11 8.83 7.75
C LYS A 391 -22.05 8.40 8.89
N ARG A 392 -22.66 7.21 8.79
CA ARG A 392 -23.72 6.70 9.67
C ARG A 392 -23.45 5.24 10.03
N CYS A 393 -22.33 4.99 10.69
CA CYS A 393 -22.00 3.68 11.21
C CYS A 393 -22.76 3.51 12.52
N MET A 394 -23.57 2.46 12.61
CA MET A 394 -24.19 2.11 13.87
C MET A 394 -23.14 1.44 14.76
N ASN A 395 -23.17 1.75 16.06
CA ASN A 395 -22.32 1.05 17.00
C ASN A 395 -22.66 -0.45 16.99
N GLN A 396 -21.63 -1.28 16.80
CA GLN A 396 -21.73 -2.72 16.84
C GLN A 396 -20.96 -3.28 18.04
N SER A 397 -21.42 -4.41 18.57
CA SER A 397 -20.88 -5.03 19.79
C SER A 397 -19.81 -6.10 19.53
N THR A 398 -19.49 -6.39 18.28
CA THR A 398 -18.39 -7.28 17.90
C THR A 398 -17.27 -6.47 17.25
N ALA A 399 -16.03 -6.87 17.45
CA ALA A 399 -14.88 -6.33 16.75
C ALA A 399 -13.78 -7.40 16.65
N VAL A 400 -12.84 -7.18 15.73
CA VAL A 400 -11.62 -7.99 15.63
C VAL A 400 -10.75 -7.70 16.86
N HIS A 401 -10.36 -8.71 17.63
CA HIS A 401 -9.55 -8.52 18.84
C HIS A 401 -8.11 -8.16 18.49
N VAL A 402 -7.70 -6.94 18.81
CA VAL A 402 -6.32 -6.46 18.63
C VAL A 402 -5.55 -6.68 19.93
N THR A 403 -4.51 -7.50 19.88
CA THR A 403 -3.71 -7.84 21.06
C THR A 403 -2.22 -7.97 20.72
N ASP A 404 -1.35 -7.94 21.73
CA ASP A 404 0.10 -8.13 21.57
C ASP A 404 0.71 -7.22 20.47
N VAL A 405 0.54 -5.90 20.64
CA VAL A 405 1.07 -4.88 19.71
C VAL A 405 2.19 -4.11 20.40
N SER A 406 3.38 -4.11 19.82
CA SER A 406 4.56 -3.43 20.34
C SER A 406 4.99 -2.30 19.41
N TYR A 407 5.15 -1.10 19.97
CA TYR A 407 5.78 0.05 19.33
C TYR A 407 7.08 0.36 20.07
N ALA A 408 8.22 0.11 19.43
CA ALA A 408 9.55 0.34 19.97
C ALA A 408 10.35 1.27 19.06
N ASN A 409 11.17 2.15 19.64
CA ASN A 409 12.11 3.00 18.89
C ASN A 409 11.45 3.79 17.73
N VAL A 410 10.22 4.28 17.93
CA VAL A 410 9.49 5.06 16.94
C VAL A 410 9.77 6.53 17.16
N ARG A 411 10.45 7.20 16.21
CA ARG A 411 10.89 8.58 16.38
C ARG A 411 10.57 9.44 15.16
N GLY A 412 10.48 10.75 15.33
CA GLY A 412 10.43 11.68 14.21
C GLY A 412 9.45 12.83 14.38
N SER A 413 8.84 13.25 13.28
CA SER A 413 7.98 14.42 13.26
C SER A 413 6.59 14.23 12.65
N TYR A 414 5.62 14.98 13.20
CA TYR A 414 4.21 14.87 12.83
C TYR A 414 3.59 16.20 12.41
N ASP A 415 2.51 16.12 11.62
CA ASP A 415 1.70 17.27 11.24
C ASP A 415 0.68 17.60 12.36
N VAL A 416 0.76 18.81 12.92
CA VAL A 416 -0.03 19.26 14.07
C VAL A 416 -1.54 19.40 13.82
N ARG A 417 -2.03 19.12 12.61
CA ARG A 417 -3.47 19.06 12.30
C ARG A 417 -4.21 17.95 13.07
N SER A 418 -3.50 16.99 13.66
CA SER A 418 -4.03 15.93 14.51
C SER A 418 -2.99 15.54 15.57
N ALA A 419 -3.46 14.94 16.67
CA ALA A 419 -2.56 14.28 17.62
C ALA A 419 -1.83 13.12 16.93
N PRO A 420 -0.55 12.86 17.26
CA PRO A 420 0.24 11.85 16.56
C PRO A 420 -0.13 10.41 16.93
N ILE A 421 -0.77 10.21 18.09
CA ILE A 421 -1.09 8.88 18.64
C ILE A 421 -2.61 8.81 18.91
N HIS A 422 -3.26 7.80 18.35
CA HIS A 422 -4.71 7.62 18.46
C HIS A 422 -5.11 6.15 18.53
N PHE A 423 -5.56 5.69 19.69
CA PHE A 423 -6.10 4.36 19.93
C PHE A 423 -7.60 4.42 20.19
N ALA A 424 -8.41 4.08 19.20
CA ALA A 424 -9.85 3.94 19.32
C ALA A 424 -10.24 2.47 19.25
N CYS A 425 -10.41 1.84 20.41
CA CYS A 425 -10.70 0.42 20.53
C CYS A 425 -12.14 0.18 21.00
N SER A 426 -12.70 -0.99 20.68
CA SER A 426 -14.09 -1.34 20.97
C SER A 426 -14.32 -1.47 22.48
N ASP A 427 -15.48 -1.00 22.95
CA ASP A 427 -15.93 -1.18 24.34
C ASP A 427 -16.11 -2.66 24.72
N THR A 428 -16.53 -3.47 23.76
CA THR A 428 -16.84 -4.89 23.98
C THR A 428 -15.69 -5.82 23.65
N VAL A 429 -14.76 -5.39 22.80
CA VAL A 429 -13.52 -6.12 22.48
C VAL A 429 -12.33 -5.15 22.51
N PRO A 430 -11.92 -4.71 23.72
CA PRO A 430 -10.84 -3.74 23.90
C PRO A 430 -9.51 -4.21 23.29
N CYS A 431 -8.65 -3.26 22.92
CA CYS A 431 -7.27 -3.58 22.57
C CYS A 431 -6.50 -3.94 23.85
N THR A 432 -5.62 -4.93 23.76
CA THR A 432 -4.87 -5.42 24.93
C THR A 432 -3.41 -5.62 24.64
N ASN A 433 -2.58 -5.59 25.68
CA ASN A 433 -1.13 -5.73 25.58
C ASN A 433 -0.51 -4.82 24.51
N VAL A 434 -0.97 -3.57 24.45
CA VAL A 434 -0.35 -2.52 23.64
C VAL A 434 0.85 -1.97 24.41
N THR A 435 2.05 -2.13 23.90
CA THR A 435 3.28 -1.68 24.56
C THR A 435 3.95 -0.57 23.79
N MET A 436 4.45 0.42 24.53
CA MET A 436 5.17 1.56 23.96
C MET A 436 6.50 1.74 24.67
N ALA A 437 7.59 1.74 23.90
CA ALA A 437 8.95 1.94 24.37
C ALA A 437 9.71 2.87 23.41
N GLU A 438 10.43 3.84 23.95
CA GLU A 438 11.28 4.78 23.23
C GLU A 438 10.58 5.51 22.07
N VAL A 439 9.34 5.95 22.28
CA VAL A 439 8.55 6.69 21.30
C VAL A 439 8.75 8.20 21.48
N GLU A 440 9.26 8.88 20.45
CA GLU A 440 9.52 10.32 20.45
C GLU A 440 9.01 10.98 19.16
N LEU A 441 7.85 11.63 19.23
CA LEU A 441 7.18 12.30 18.11
C LEU A 441 7.05 13.78 18.42
N LEU A 442 7.70 14.61 17.60
CA LEU A 442 7.72 16.07 17.74
C LEU A 442 6.97 16.75 16.59
N PRO A 443 6.42 17.96 16.78
CA PRO A 443 5.83 18.71 15.67
C PRO A 443 6.84 18.90 14.54
N PHE A 444 6.43 18.63 13.30
CA PHE A 444 7.21 19.01 12.12
C PHE A 444 7.32 20.54 12.00
N SER A 445 6.24 21.22 12.36
CA SER A 445 6.19 22.66 12.56
C SER A 445 5.08 23.00 13.56
N GLY A 446 5.20 24.12 14.28
CA GLY A 446 4.21 24.56 15.27
C GLY A 446 4.52 24.06 16.68
N GLU A 447 3.48 24.08 17.52
CA GLU A 447 3.58 23.70 18.93
C GLU A 447 3.21 22.24 19.16
N LEU A 448 3.70 21.68 20.27
CA LEU A 448 3.41 20.31 20.68
C LEU A 448 1.91 20.15 20.94
N VAL A 449 1.30 19.16 20.27
CA VAL A 449 -0.06 18.69 20.55
C VAL A 449 0.04 17.55 21.56
N ASP A 450 -0.16 17.90 22.84
CA ASP A 450 -0.08 16.98 23.98
C ASP A 450 -1.48 16.42 24.33
N ASP A 451 -2.10 15.73 23.37
CA ASP A 451 -3.44 15.15 23.50
C ASP A 451 -3.53 13.79 22.80
N PRO A 452 -2.71 12.78 23.19
CA PRO A 452 -2.87 11.44 22.66
C PRO A 452 -4.24 10.89 23.07
N TYR A 453 -4.90 10.22 22.13
CA TYR A 453 -6.22 9.65 22.37
C TYR A 453 -6.11 8.15 22.66
N CYS A 454 -6.72 7.71 23.77
CA CYS A 454 -6.92 6.29 24.04
C CYS A 454 -8.36 6.05 24.49
N TRP A 455 -9.01 5.08 23.87
CA TRP A 455 -10.33 4.60 24.24
C TRP A 455 -10.33 3.08 24.25
N SER A 456 -10.69 2.47 25.37
CA SER A 456 -10.70 1.02 25.59
C SER A 456 -9.41 0.32 25.14
N ALA A 457 -8.26 0.96 25.39
CA ALA A 457 -6.94 0.46 25.02
C ALA A 457 -6.11 0.17 26.28
N TYR A 458 -5.69 -1.08 26.42
CA TYR A 458 -4.99 -1.59 27.60
C TYR A 458 -3.57 -2.02 27.26
N GLY A 459 -2.63 -1.69 28.12
CA GLY A 459 -1.22 -1.77 27.77
C GLY A 459 -0.30 -1.16 28.80
N ALA A 460 0.97 -0.99 28.41
CA ALA A 460 1.97 -0.40 29.27
C ALA A 460 2.91 0.52 28.49
N GLN A 461 3.17 1.69 29.07
CA GLN A 461 4.24 2.56 28.63
C GLN A 461 5.53 2.17 29.37
N GLN A 462 6.46 1.49 28.69
CA GLN A 462 7.64 0.89 29.32
C GLN A 462 8.75 1.92 29.59
N THR A 463 8.81 2.98 28.79
CA THR A 463 9.71 4.13 28.97
C THR A 463 8.93 5.44 28.78
N PRO A 464 9.42 6.60 29.24
CA PRO A 464 8.83 7.89 28.87
C PRO A 464 8.66 8.04 27.34
N THR A 465 7.52 8.56 26.91
CA THR A 465 7.22 8.87 25.50
C THR A 465 6.96 10.35 25.31
N ILE A 466 7.11 10.84 24.07
CA ILE A 466 6.73 12.18 23.67
C ILE A 466 5.76 12.08 22.47
N PRO A 467 4.51 12.58 22.58
CA PRO A 467 3.86 13.03 23.82
C PRO A 467 3.68 11.87 24.84
N PRO A 468 3.52 12.16 26.14
CA PRO A 468 3.22 11.16 27.16
C PRO A 468 1.87 10.47 26.91
N VAL A 469 1.83 9.13 26.85
CA VAL A 469 0.58 8.37 26.58
C VAL A 469 -0.03 7.87 27.89
N SER A 470 -0.43 8.79 28.77
CA SER A 470 -1.00 8.44 30.08
C SER A 470 -2.44 7.88 30.01
N CYS A 471 -3.03 7.83 28.82
CA CYS A 471 -4.39 7.33 28.60
C CYS A 471 -4.48 5.81 28.40
N LEU A 472 -3.35 5.11 28.24
CA LEU A 472 -3.32 3.65 28.21
C LEU A 472 -3.69 3.09 29.58
N GLN A 473 -4.58 2.10 29.60
CA GLN A 473 -5.10 1.51 30.83
C GLN A 473 -4.29 0.28 31.23
N ASP A 474 -4.01 0.13 32.52
CA ASP A 474 -3.33 -1.05 33.05
C ASP A 474 -4.29 -2.25 33.18
N GLY A 475 -3.73 -3.46 33.16
CA GLY A 475 -4.44 -4.70 33.47
C GLY A 475 -5.15 -5.35 32.28
N VAL A 476 -6.08 -6.27 32.60
CA VAL A 476 -6.90 -7.00 31.62
C VAL A 476 -8.34 -6.51 31.76
N PRO A 477 -8.99 -6.07 30.68
CA PRO A 477 -10.38 -5.61 30.75
C PRO A 477 -11.33 -6.74 31.15
N ASP A 478 -12.27 -6.43 32.05
CA ASP A 478 -13.29 -7.39 32.54
C ASP A 478 -14.09 -8.03 31.40
N SER A 479 -14.35 -7.29 30.33
CA SER A 479 -15.11 -7.77 29.16
C SER A 479 -14.46 -8.94 28.41
N LEU A 480 -13.15 -9.15 28.57
CA LEU A 480 -12.43 -10.27 27.93
C LEU A 480 -12.39 -11.53 28.80
N LEU A 481 -12.58 -11.40 30.12
CA LEU A 481 -12.61 -12.55 31.04
C LEU A 481 -13.82 -13.47 30.77
N ASP A 482 -14.86 -12.92 30.13
CA ASP A 482 -16.11 -13.60 29.81
C ASP A 482 -16.20 -14.12 28.37
N ASN A 483 -15.19 -13.92 27.51
CA ASN A 483 -15.26 -14.25 26.08
C ASN A 483 -14.04 -15.07 25.56
N PRO A 484 -14.05 -16.41 25.69
CA PRO A 484 -12.93 -17.27 25.33
C PRO A 484 -12.72 -17.50 23.82
N ASP A 485 -13.63 -17.05 22.95
CA ASP A 485 -13.64 -17.35 21.50
C ASP A 485 -13.04 -16.25 20.60
N LEU A 486 -12.25 -15.33 21.16
CA LEU A 486 -11.64 -14.20 20.42
C LEU A 486 -10.45 -14.58 19.52
N LYS A 487 -10.16 -15.87 19.37
CA LYS A 487 -8.98 -16.37 18.64
C LYS A 487 -9.32 -16.76 17.21
N CYS A 488 -8.32 -16.61 16.35
CA CYS A 488 -8.28 -17.30 15.07
C CYS A 488 -8.04 -18.79 15.33
N ARG A 489 -8.85 -19.66 14.70
CA ARG A 489 -8.76 -21.12 14.84
C ARG A 489 -7.71 -21.71 13.91
#